data_AF-A0A4Y2D206-F1
#
_entry.id   AF-A0A4Y2D206-F1
#
_cell.length_a   1.000
_cell.length_b   1.000
_cell.length_c   1.000
_cell.angle_alpha   90.00
_cell.angle_beta   90.00
_cell.angle_gamma   90.00
#
_symmetry.space_group_name_H-M   'P 1'
#
loop_
_entity.id
_entity.type
_entity.pdbx_description
1 polymer ?
#
loop_
_entity_poly.entity_id
_entity_poly.type
_entity_poly.pdbx_seq_one_letter_code
_entity_poly.pdbx_strand_id
1 'polypeptide(L)'
;MLQFARSNSYAESKIAKTESMSRRNHLHDEIRWRATGMLQASARQSAVARELNVRRSVIHRLWNHYQRDQNASRRRGSRRRRITTTADDRYLLQCARRRRTLTARQLASQISTAAGRPVSRQTVSRRLHGGGLFSRRPVVCVPLSPAQVRARLNWACEHRSWTPEQRGHVLFTDESRFNIQNDSRRAMIWRDPGTRYRAPNIVERDHYRDGGLLVWAGIATNCRIDLYVFAGGSVSAVRYRDEILHPLLRPFIAAMGRDIYGR
;
A
#
# COMPACT_ATOMS: atom_id res chain seq x y z
N MET A 1 -21.49 46.51 -53.53
CA MET A 1 -20.39 45.58 -53.20
C MET A 1 -20.87 44.60 -52.15
N LEU A 2 -20.85 43.32 -52.51
CA LEU A 2 -21.03 42.15 -51.65
C LEU A 2 -19.87 42.00 -50.67
N GLN A 3 -20.15 41.53 -49.44
CA GLN A 3 -19.59 40.30 -48.83
C GLN A 3 -20.24 40.09 -47.44
N PHE A 4 -21.12 39.09 -47.27
CA PHE A 4 -20.86 37.75 -46.69
C PHE A 4 -20.30 37.80 -45.25
N ALA A 5 -21.07 37.58 -44.17
CA ALA A 5 -21.78 36.38 -43.68
C ALA A 5 -20.92 35.39 -42.86
N ARG A 6 -21.50 35.03 -41.70
CA ARG A 6 -21.37 33.78 -40.92
C ARG A 6 -20.04 33.52 -40.20
N SER A 7 -20.12 33.48 -38.86
CA SER A 7 -19.84 32.27 -38.08
C SER A 7 -20.15 32.48 -36.59
N ASN A 8 -21.34 32.05 -36.13
CA ASN A 8 -21.51 31.65 -34.72
C ASN A 8 -22.46 30.46 -34.52
N SER A 9 -23.05 29.93 -35.60
CA SER A 9 -24.02 28.81 -35.51
C SER A 9 -23.38 27.48 -35.07
N TYR A 10 -22.06 27.33 -35.20
CA TYR A 10 -21.38 26.09 -34.80
C TYR A 10 -21.18 25.99 -33.28
N ALA A 11 -20.89 27.10 -32.60
CA ALA A 11 -20.73 27.15 -31.14
C ALA A 11 -22.08 27.00 -30.42
N GLU A 12 -23.12 27.69 -30.91
CA GLU A 12 -24.48 27.59 -30.38
C GLU A 12 -25.05 26.16 -30.55
N SER A 13 -24.73 25.48 -31.66
CA SER A 13 -25.15 24.09 -31.88
C SER A 13 -24.51 23.09 -30.91
N LYS A 14 -23.28 23.35 -30.43
CA LYS A 14 -22.62 22.51 -29.43
C LYS A 14 -23.16 22.79 -28.03
N ILE A 15 -23.47 24.04 -27.69
CA ILE A 15 -24.07 24.41 -26.40
C ILE A 15 -25.47 23.78 -26.29
N ALA A 16 -26.29 23.88 -27.34
CA ALA A 16 -27.61 23.26 -27.38
C ALA A 16 -27.57 21.71 -27.43
N LYS A 17 -26.58 21.10 -28.08
CA LYS A 17 -26.42 19.62 -28.09
C LYS A 17 -25.83 19.07 -26.79
N THR A 18 -25.08 19.86 -26.02
CA THR A 18 -24.49 19.41 -24.75
C THR A 18 -25.52 19.40 -23.61
N GLU A 19 -26.54 20.28 -23.66
CA GLU A 19 -27.67 20.24 -22.73
C GLU A 19 -28.64 19.08 -22.99
N SER A 20 -28.63 18.49 -24.19
CA SER A 20 -29.51 17.38 -24.58
C SER A 20 -29.05 15.99 -24.09
N MET A 21 -28.00 15.88 -23.28
CA MET A 21 -27.41 14.58 -22.87
C MET A 21 -27.28 14.39 -21.36
N SER A 22 -28.34 14.68 -20.60
CA SER A 22 -28.51 14.14 -19.25
C SER A 22 -29.95 13.77 -18.96
N ARG A 23 -30.29 12.49 -19.13
CA ARG A 23 -31.57 11.89 -18.68
C ARG A 23 -31.61 11.77 -17.15
N ARG A 24 -31.45 12.88 -16.42
CA ARG A 24 -31.68 12.95 -14.97
C ARG A 24 -32.53 14.18 -14.66
N ASN A 25 -33.84 14.03 -14.82
CA ASN A 25 -34.87 15.03 -14.55
C ASN A 25 -35.05 15.25 -13.03
N HIS A 26 -34.05 15.82 -12.36
CA HIS A 26 -34.14 16.20 -10.96
C HIS A 26 -34.04 17.72 -10.83
N LEU A 27 -34.96 18.32 -10.06
CA LEU A 27 -34.92 19.74 -9.75
C LEU A 27 -33.66 20.04 -8.93
N HIS A 28 -32.89 21.04 -9.37
CA HIS A 28 -31.67 21.47 -8.68
C HIS A 28 -32.01 22.02 -7.29
N ASP A 29 -31.13 21.82 -6.30
CA ASP A 29 -31.41 22.20 -4.91
C ASP A 29 -31.67 23.71 -4.76
N GLU A 30 -30.99 24.54 -5.54
CA GLU A 30 -31.23 25.99 -5.60
C GLU A 30 -32.68 26.32 -6.00
N ILE A 31 -33.18 25.70 -7.08
CA ILE A 31 -34.56 25.90 -7.54
C ILE A 31 -35.56 25.35 -6.52
N ARG A 32 -35.21 24.29 -5.78
CA ARG A 32 -36.05 23.75 -4.70
C ARG A 32 -36.16 24.74 -3.54
N TRP A 33 -35.06 25.35 -3.11
CA TRP A 33 -35.07 26.35 -2.04
C TRP A 33 -35.80 27.63 -2.48
N ARG A 34 -35.58 28.10 -3.72
CA ARG A 34 -36.33 29.23 -4.29
C ARG A 34 -37.83 28.95 -4.34
N ALA A 35 -38.25 27.79 -4.84
CA ALA A 35 -39.65 27.38 -4.86
C ALA A 35 -40.26 27.33 -3.45
N THR A 36 -39.49 26.82 -2.48
CA THR A 36 -39.93 26.71 -1.08
C THR A 36 -40.11 28.09 -0.46
N GLY A 37 -39.17 29.01 -0.66
CA GLY A 37 -39.27 30.39 -0.16
C GLY A 37 -40.49 31.14 -0.73
N MET A 38 -40.77 30.99 -2.02
CA MET A 38 -41.99 31.55 -2.63
C MET A 38 -43.28 30.99 -2.01
N LEU A 39 -43.30 29.68 -1.73
CA LEU A 39 -44.46 29.03 -1.11
C LEU A 39 -44.64 29.43 0.36
N GLN A 40 -43.55 29.67 1.10
CA GLN A 40 -43.60 30.25 2.45
C GLN A 40 -44.12 31.69 2.44
N ALA A 41 -43.80 32.47 1.40
CA ALA A 41 -44.39 33.78 1.14
C ALA A 41 -45.84 33.71 0.60
N SER A 42 -46.52 32.58 0.78
CA SER A 42 -47.92 32.34 0.38
C SER A 42 -48.20 32.45 -1.13
N ALA A 43 -47.20 32.29 -2.01
CA ALA A 43 -47.41 32.23 -3.45
C ALA A 43 -48.22 30.97 -3.84
N ARG A 44 -49.14 31.10 -4.80
CA ARG A 44 -49.91 29.96 -5.32
C ARG A 44 -48.98 28.96 -6.02
N GLN A 45 -49.14 27.65 -5.78
CA GLN A 45 -48.32 26.60 -6.40
C GLN A 45 -48.28 26.67 -7.94
N SER A 46 -49.37 27.12 -8.58
CA SER A 46 -49.43 27.32 -10.04
C SER A 46 -48.61 28.51 -10.53
N ALA A 47 -48.45 29.56 -9.71
CA ALA A 47 -47.58 30.70 -10.02
C ALA A 47 -46.11 30.31 -9.91
N VAL A 48 -45.73 29.62 -8.84
CA VAL A 48 -44.37 29.08 -8.63
C VAL A 48 -43.98 28.13 -9.76
N ALA A 49 -44.90 27.25 -10.19
CA ALA A 49 -44.69 26.34 -11.31
C ALA A 49 -44.43 27.08 -12.63
N ARG A 50 -45.16 28.17 -12.91
CA ARG A 50 -44.97 28.99 -14.12
C ARG A 50 -43.66 29.78 -14.06
N GLU A 51 -43.35 30.42 -12.94
CA GLU A 51 -42.13 31.22 -12.78
C GLU A 51 -40.87 30.37 -12.93
N LEU A 52 -40.85 29.18 -12.32
CA LEU A 52 -39.69 28.31 -12.34
C LEU A 52 -39.66 27.36 -13.55
N ASN A 53 -40.64 27.47 -14.46
CA ASN A 53 -40.83 26.57 -15.61
C ASN A 53 -40.78 25.07 -15.24
N VAL A 54 -41.48 24.71 -14.16
CA VAL A 54 -41.49 23.35 -13.59
C VAL A 54 -42.93 22.86 -13.49
N ARG A 55 -43.16 21.58 -13.81
CA ARG A 55 -44.51 20.99 -13.70
C ARG A 55 -45.09 21.18 -12.29
N ARG A 56 -46.35 21.61 -12.19
CA ARG A 56 -47.07 21.80 -10.90
C ARG A 56 -46.97 20.59 -9.96
N SER A 57 -46.96 19.37 -10.49
CA SER A 57 -46.83 18.14 -9.70
C SER A 57 -45.47 17.97 -9.01
N VAL A 58 -44.41 18.62 -9.51
CA VAL A 58 -43.09 18.65 -8.85
C VAL A 58 -43.12 19.64 -7.69
N ILE A 59 -43.69 20.83 -7.89
CA ILE A 59 -43.86 21.85 -6.84
C ILE A 59 -44.76 21.32 -5.70
N HIS A 60 -45.86 20.65 -6.05
CA HIS A 60 -46.74 20.02 -5.06
C HIS A 60 -46.01 18.96 -4.22
N ARG A 61 -45.25 18.06 -4.87
CA ARG A 61 -44.44 17.04 -4.17
C ARG A 61 -43.34 17.64 -3.31
N LEU A 62 -42.70 18.71 -3.78
CA LEU A 62 -41.68 19.45 -3.04
C LEU A 62 -42.28 20.11 -1.80
N TRP A 63 -43.43 20.77 -1.93
CA TRP A 63 -44.11 21.42 -0.81
C TRP A 63 -44.54 20.42 0.26
N ASN A 64 -45.14 19.30 -0.15
CA ASN A 64 -45.51 18.23 0.79
C ASN A 64 -44.29 17.59 1.46
N HIS A 65 -43.13 17.55 0.80
CA HIS A 65 -41.87 17.09 1.41
C HIS A 65 -41.37 18.11 2.44
N TYR A 66 -41.35 19.39 2.06
CA TYR A 66 -40.91 20.48 2.94
C TYR A 66 -41.78 20.60 4.20
N GLN A 67 -43.10 20.53 4.08
CA GLN A 67 -44.01 20.58 5.22
C GLN A 67 -43.76 19.44 6.24
N ARG A 68 -43.31 18.26 5.77
CA ARG A 68 -43.02 17.11 6.63
C ARG A 68 -41.64 17.18 7.29
N ASP A 69 -40.61 17.53 6.52
CA ASP A 69 -39.22 17.41 6.98
C ASP A 69 -38.54 18.74 7.29
N GLN A 70 -39.20 19.88 7.02
CA GLN A 70 -38.63 21.23 7.02
C GLN A 70 -37.34 21.33 6.17
N ASN A 71 -37.26 20.51 5.12
CA ASN A 71 -36.09 20.43 4.24
C ASN A 71 -36.51 20.37 2.78
N ALA A 72 -35.91 21.22 1.93
CA ALA A 72 -36.19 21.25 0.49
C ALA A 72 -35.18 20.41 -0.32
N SER A 73 -34.02 20.09 0.27
CA SER A 73 -32.96 19.32 -0.39
C SER A 73 -33.37 17.88 -0.66
N ARG A 74 -32.75 17.31 -1.69
CA ARG A 74 -33.00 15.91 -2.07
C ARG A 74 -32.50 14.95 -0.99
N ARG A 75 -33.37 14.05 -0.52
CA ARG A 75 -32.94 12.88 0.26
C ARG A 75 -31.96 12.01 -0.54
N ARG A 76 -30.90 11.54 0.11
CA ARG A 76 -29.97 10.58 -0.52
C ARG A 76 -30.74 9.32 -0.89
N GLY A 77 -30.64 8.92 -2.17
CA GLY A 77 -31.26 7.70 -2.64
C GLY A 77 -30.70 6.47 -1.91
N SER A 78 -31.55 5.46 -1.73
CA SER A 78 -31.10 4.16 -1.20
C SER A 78 -30.01 3.60 -2.12
N ARG A 79 -28.89 3.21 -1.52
CA ARG A 79 -27.80 2.58 -2.28
C ARG A 79 -28.16 1.13 -2.57
N ARG A 80 -27.61 0.60 -3.67
CA ARG A 80 -27.70 -0.84 -3.95
C ARG A 80 -27.23 -1.63 -2.73
N ARG A 81 -28.03 -2.63 -2.33
CA ARG A 81 -27.69 -3.51 -1.22
C ARG A 81 -26.33 -4.17 -1.47
N ARG A 82 -25.54 -4.26 -0.39
CA ARG A 82 -24.22 -4.88 -0.42
C ARG A 82 -24.38 -6.40 -0.60
N ILE A 83 -23.48 -7.01 -1.36
CA ILE A 83 -23.42 -8.47 -1.48
C ILE A 83 -22.92 -9.12 -0.19
N THR A 84 -22.03 -8.47 0.56
CA THR A 84 -21.56 -8.94 1.87
C THR A 84 -22.38 -8.34 3.00
N THR A 85 -22.52 -9.11 4.09
CA THR A 85 -23.14 -8.67 5.33
C THR A 85 -22.10 -8.06 6.29
N THR A 86 -22.54 -7.48 7.40
CA THR A 86 -21.63 -7.03 8.47
C THR A 86 -20.88 -8.21 9.11
N ALA A 87 -21.50 -9.39 9.18
CA ALA A 87 -20.87 -10.60 9.72
C ALA A 87 -19.75 -11.10 8.78
N ASP A 88 -20.00 -11.11 7.47
CA ASP A 88 -18.99 -11.37 6.44
C ASP A 88 -17.80 -10.43 6.56
N ASP A 89 -18.07 -9.12 6.66
CA ASP A 89 -17.03 -8.10 6.74
C ASP A 89 -16.17 -8.32 8.01
N ARG A 90 -16.79 -8.68 9.14
CA ARG A 90 -16.08 -9.03 10.39
C ARG A 90 -15.23 -10.29 10.24
N TYR A 91 -15.77 -11.33 9.61
CA TYR A 91 -15.05 -12.57 9.32
C TYR A 91 -13.82 -12.31 8.45
N LEU A 92 -13.96 -11.53 7.38
CA LEU A 92 -12.85 -11.17 6.49
C LEU A 92 -11.72 -10.45 7.24
N LEU A 93 -12.06 -9.48 8.09
CA LEU A 93 -11.07 -8.75 8.89
C LEU A 93 -10.37 -9.67 9.89
N GLN A 94 -11.10 -10.57 10.53
CA GLN A 94 -10.53 -11.53 11.47
C GLN A 94 -9.60 -12.53 10.77
N CYS A 95 -10.01 -13.08 9.63
CA CYS A 95 -9.19 -13.97 8.82
C CYS A 95 -7.93 -13.27 8.34
N ALA A 96 -8.03 -12.04 7.83
CA ALA A 96 -6.88 -11.27 7.39
C ALA A 96 -5.92 -10.92 8.54
N ARG A 97 -6.41 -10.64 9.76
CA ARG A 97 -5.57 -10.39 10.94
C ARG A 97 -4.91 -11.65 11.49
N ARG A 98 -5.57 -12.81 11.42
CA ARG A 98 -5.01 -14.09 11.90
C ARG A 98 -4.03 -14.69 10.90
N ARG A 99 -4.38 -14.66 9.61
CA ARG A 99 -3.61 -15.24 8.50
C ARG A 99 -3.29 -14.16 7.48
N ARG A 100 -2.33 -13.30 7.82
CA ARG A 100 -2.00 -12.08 7.06
C ARG A 100 -1.52 -12.34 5.64
N THR A 101 -0.98 -13.52 5.36
CA THR A 101 -0.49 -13.94 4.04
C THR A 101 -1.61 -14.36 3.07
N LEU A 102 -2.86 -14.51 3.55
CA LEU A 102 -3.97 -14.88 2.67
C LEU A 102 -4.23 -13.79 1.62
N THR A 103 -4.25 -14.20 0.37
CA THR A 103 -4.59 -13.30 -0.73
C THR A 103 -6.08 -12.96 -0.69
N ALA A 104 -6.44 -11.78 -1.22
CA ALA A 104 -7.85 -11.43 -1.39
C ALA A 104 -8.63 -12.43 -2.26
N ARG A 105 -7.94 -13.20 -3.13
CA ARG A 105 -8.58 -14.24 -3.95
C ARG A 105 -8.90 -15.49 -3.11
N GLN A 106 -7.98 -15.92 -2.25
CA GLN A 106 -8.22 -17.02 -1.31
C GLN A 106 -9.36 -16.67 -0.34
N LEU A 107 -9.35 -15.46 0.22
CA LEU A 107 -10.44 -14.97 1.08
C LEU A 107 -11.78 -14.90 0.34
N ALA A 108 -11.77 -14.45 -0.92
CA ALA A 108 -12.98 -14.43 -1.76
C ALA A 108 -13.54 -15.83 -2.02
N SER A 109 -12.68 -16.81 -2.30
CA SER A 109 -13.09 -18.20 -2.47
C SER A 109 -13.69 -18.76 -1.18
N GLN A 110 -13.01 -18.59 -0.03
CA GLN A 110 -13.48 -19.07 1.27
C GLN A 110 -14.87 -18.53 1.63
N ILE A 111 -15.07 -17.21 1.49
CA ILE A 111 -16.36 -16.60 1.84
C ILE A 111 -17.45 -16.93 0.83
N SER A 112 -17.10 -17.11 -0.45
CA SER A 112 -18.09 -17.47 -1.47
C SER A 112 -18.65 -18.87 -1.22
N THR A 113 -17.77 -19.82 -0.86
CA THR A 113 -18.17 -21.17 -0.48
C THR A 113 -19.00 -21.17 0.80
N ALA A 114 -18.56 -20.46 1.84
CA ALA A 114 -19.26 -20.44 3.13
C ALA A 114 -20.62 -19.75 3.08
N ALA A 115 -20.75 -18.66 2.32
CA ALA A 115 -21.97 -17.87 2.25
C ALA A 115 -22.89 -18.24 1.06
N GLY A 116 -22.50 -19.21 0.23
CA GLY A 116 -23.28 -19.66 -0.94
C GLY A 116 -23.51 -18.58 -2.00
N ARG A 117 -22.65 -17.55 -2.06
CA ARG A 117 -22.80 -16.41 -2.99
C ARG A 117 -21.46 -15.99 -3.59
N PRO A 118 -21.40 -15.61 -4.88
CA PRO A 118 -20.14 -15.26 -5.53
C PRO A 118 -19.63 -13.89 -5.06
N VAL A 119 -18.56 -13.89 -4.26
CA VAL A 119 -17.87 -12.66 -3.81
C VAL A 119 -16.58 -12.48 -4.61
N SER A 120 -16.41 -11.32 -5.24
CA SER A 120 -15.20 -11.04 -6.02
C SER A 120 -14.01 -10.61 -5.14
N ARG A 121 -12.79 -10.87 -5.64
CA ARG A 121 -11.53 -10.37 -5.04
C ARG A 121 -11.58 -8.86 -4.74
N GLN A 122 -12.15 -8.08 -5.66
CA GLN A 122 -12.24 -6.61 -5.49
C GLN A 122 -13.16 -6.24 -4.34
N THR A 123 -14.29 -6.94 -4.16
CA THR A 123 -15.19 -6.73 -3.01
C THR A 123 -14.45 -6.98 -1.71
N VAL A 124 -13.74 -8.11 -1.59
CA VAL A 124 -12.91 -8.41 -0.40
C VAL A 124 -11.89 -7.31 -0.15
N SER A 125 -11.15 -6.88 -1.18
CA SER A 125 -10.16 -5.79 -1.05
C SER A 125 -10.79 -4.50 -0.51
N ARG A 126 -11.94 -4.08 -1.05
CA ARG A 126 -12.68 -2.90 -0.56
C ARG A 126 -13.11 -3.06 0.91
N ARG A 127 -13.48 -4.28 1.35
CA ARG A 127 -13.84 -4.55 2.75
C ARG A 127 -12.64 -4.50 3.68
N LEU A 128 -11.52 -5.08 3.27
CA LEU A 128 -10.28 -5.01 4.04
C LEU A 128 -9.82 -3.55 4.19
N HIS A 129 -9.83 -2.76 3.11
CA HIS A 129 -9.54 -1.32 3.18
C HIS A 129 -10.53 -0.57 4.07
N GLY A 130 -11.83 -0.87 3.97
CA GLY A 130 -12.86 -0.28 4.82
C GLY A 130 -12.67 -0.59 6.31
N GLY A 131 -11.99 -1.70 6.64
CA GLY A 131 -11.60 -2.04 8.01
C GLY A 131 -10.14 -1.71 8.36
N GLY A 132 -9.47 -0.87 7.57
CA GLY A 132 -8.13 -0.35 7.87
C GLY A 132 -6.95 -1.26 7.50
N LEU A 133 -7.20 -2.40 6.84
CA LEU A 133 -6.15 -3.33 6.44
C LEU A 133 -5.71 -3.07 5.01
N PHE A 134 -4.40 -2.96 4.81
CA PHE A 134 -3.82 -2.71 3.50
C PHE A 134 -2.81 -3.78 3.12
N SER A 135 -2.77 -4.10 1.82
CA SER A 135 -1.76 -4.99 1.27
C SER A 135 -0.39 -4.29 1.26
N ARG A 136 0.60 -4.85 1.94
CA ARG A 136 1.96 -4.33 2.05
C ARG A 136 2.98 -5.46 1.96
N ARG A 137 4.20 -5.14 1.54
CA ARG A 137 5.32 -6.07 1.67
C ARG A 137 5.67 -6.24 3.16
N PRO A 138 5.83 -7.49 3.64
CA PRO A 138 6.36 -7.73 4.98
C PRO A 138 7.82 -7.27 5.06
N VAL A 139 8.29 -7.04 6.28
CA VAL A 139 9.73 -6.92 6.53
C VAL A 139 10.28 -8.33 6.65
N VAL A 140 11.42 -8.58 6.00
CA VAL A 140 12.17 -9.82 6.20
C VAL A 140 13.25 -9.53 7.23
N CYS A 141 13.28 -10.32 8.30
CA CYS A 141 14.31 -10.25 9.33
C CYS A 141 14.76 -11.65 9.70
N VAL A 142 16.01 -11.75 10.16
CA VAL A 142 16.48 -12.92 10.90
C VAL A 142 15.92 -12.81 12.32
N PRO A 143 15.22 -13.84 12.84
CA PRO A 143 14.75 -13.82 14.21
C PRO A 143 15.94 -13.77 15.17
N LEU A 144 15.92 -12.81 16.10
CA LEU A 144 16.94 -12.68 17.13
C LEU A 144 16.37 -13.15 18.47
N SER A 145 17.10 -14.01 19.16
CA SER A 145 16.80 -14.35 20.55
C SER A 145 17.02 -13.13 21.46
N PRO A 146 16.33 -13.04 22.61
CA PRO A 146 16.56 -11.94 23.56
C PRO A 146 18.03 -11.81 24.00
N ALA A 147 18.76 -12.92 24.08
CA ALA A 147 20.19 -12.92 24.38
C ALA A 147 21.01 -12.26 23.24
N GLN A 148 20.71 -12.60 21.99
CA GLN A 148 21.34 -11.98 20.81
C GLN A 148 21.03 -10.48 20.74
N VAL A 149 19.80 -10.07 21.05
CA VAL A 149 19.43 -8.64 21.09
C VAL A 149 20.28 -7.89 22.13
N ARG A 150 20.43 -8.43 23.34
CA ARG A 150 21.27 -7.83 24.39
C ARG A 150 22.74 -7.77 23.99
N ALA A 151 23.29 -8.87 23.46
CA ALA A 151 24.68 -8.92 23.03
C ALA A 151 24.98 -7.87 21.93
N ARG A 152 24.09 -7.75 20.94
CA ARG A 152 24.22 -6.75 19.88
C ARG A 152 24.10 -5.32 20.40
N LEU A 153 23.21 -5.07 21.36
CA LEU A 153 23.06 -3.76 21.98
C LEU A 153 24.32 -3.38 22.77
N ASN A 154 24.84 -4.28 23.60
CA ASN A 154 26.06 -4.04 24.37
C ASN A 154 27.24 -3.74 23.46
N TRP A 155 27.45 -4.57 22.42
CA TRP A 155 28.50 -4.34 21.43
C TRP A 155 28.35 -2.96 20.78
N ALA A 156 27.14 -2.60 20.33
CA ALA A 156 26.90 -1.28 19.72
C ALA A 156 27.14 -0.13 20.70
N CYS A 157 26.80 -0.30 21.98
CA CYS A 157 27.06 0.71 23.02
C CYS A 157 28.55 0.88 23.31
N GLU A 158 29.30 -0.21 23.46
CA GLU A 158 30.75 -0.22 23.68
C GLU A 158 31.50 0.46 22.53
N HIS A 159 31.03 0.28 21.30
CA HIS A 159 31.69 0.74 20.08
C HIS A 159 31.11 2.08 19.57
N ARG A 160 30.14 2.67 20.28
CA ARG A 160 29.45 3.91 19.87
C ARG A 160 30.39 5.10 19.75
N SER A 161 31.33 5.23 20.69
CA SER A 161 32.27 6.34 20.81
C SER A 161 33.60 6.13 20.08
N TRP A 162 33.72 5.07 19.27
CA TRP A 162 34.93 4.81 18.52
C TRP A 162 35.30 5.95 17.56
N THR A 163 36.57 6.34 17.60
CA THR A 163 37.12 7.36 16.69
C THR A 163 37.30 6.81 15.27
N PRO A 164 37.44 7.67 14.24
CA PRO A 164 37.74 7.24 12.88
C PRO A 164 38.99 6.36 12.79
N GLU A 165 40.03 6.66 13.58
CA GLU A 165 41.28 5.88 13.63
C GLU A 165 41.01 4.48 14.17
N GLN A 166 40.27 4.37 15.29
CA GLN A 166 39.87 3.09 15.86
C GLN A 166 39.03 2.24 14.90
N ARG A 167 38.11 2.89 14.16
CA ARG A 167 37.34 2.22 13.09
C ARG A 167 38.22 1.81 11.92
N GLY A 168 39.26 2.58 11.63
CA GLY A 168 40.24 2.32 10.57
C GLY A 168 40.94 0.97 10.69
N HIS A 169 41.07 0.45 11.91
CA HIS A 169 41.71 -0.84 12.19
C HIS A 169 40.78 -2.05 12.04
N VAL A 170 39.50 -1.86 11.74
CA VAL A 170 38.55 -2.98 11.59
C VAL A 170 38.49 -3.48 10.15
N LEU A 171 38.77 -4.77 9.99
CA LEU A 171 38.56 -5.52 8.76
C LEU A 171 37.25 -6.32 8.88
N PHE A 172 36.27 -5.97 8.05
CA PHE A 172 35.03 -6.71 7.93
C PHE A 172 35.20 -7.83 6.93
N THR A 173 34.88 -9.06 7.31
CA THR A 173 34.90 -10.23 6.43
C THR A 173 33.54 -10.91 6.48
N ASP A 174 33.03 -11.36 5.34
CA ASP A 174 31.76 -12.09 5.29
C ASP A 174 31.71 -13.03 4.07
N GLU A 175 30.91 -14.08 4.20
CA GLU A 175 30.53 -14.96 3.09
C GLU A 175 29.15 -14.57 2.56
N SER A 176 29.04 -14.38 1.25
CA SER A 176 27.76 -14.10 0.60
C SER A 176 27.44 -15.14 -0.46
N ARG A 177 26.15 -15.49 -0.58
CA ARG A 177 25.66 -16.43 -1.60
C ARG A 177 24.81 -15.71 -2.64
N PHE A 178 25.26 -15.76 -3.89
CA PHE A 178 24.53 -15.23 -5.04
C PHE A 178 23.73 -16.34 -5.71
N ASN A 179 22.40 -16.27 -5.57
CA ASN A 179 21.48 -17.24 -6.15
C ASN A 179 21.00 -16.77 -7.53
N ILE A 180 21.00 -17.68 -8.52
CA ILE A 180 20.49 -17.43 -9.87
C ILE A 180 18.95 -17.42 -9.88
N GLN A 181 18.32 -18.13 -8.94
CA GLN A 181 16.87 -18.15 -8.80
C GLN A 181 16.37 -16.90 -8.06
N ASN A 182 15.48 -16.17 -8.71
CA ASN A 182 14.91 -14.93 -8.22
C ASN A 182 13.92 -15.24 -7.09
N ASP A 183 14.34 -15.01 -5.85
CA ASP A 183 13.49 -15.14 -4.69
C ASP A 183 12.34 -14.13 -4.78
N SER A 184 11.16 -14.62 -5.15
CA SER A 184 10.02 -13.77 -5.46
C SER A 184 9.60 -12.99 -4.21
N ARG A 185 10.03 -11.73 -4.13
CA ARG A 185 9.56 -10.69 -3.16
C ARG A 185 8.08 -10.31 -3.37
N ARG A 186 7.27 -11.25 -3.87
CA ARG A 186 5.85 -11.11 -4.23
C ARG A 186 4.92 -11.41 -3.06
N ALA A 187 5.43 -11.91 -1.94
CA ALA A 187 4.64 -12.10 -0.73
C ALA A 187 4.11 -10.75 -0.23
N MET A 188 2.79 -10.65 -0.10
CA MET A 188 2.10 -9.48 0.41
C MET A 188 1.29 -9.90 1.63
N ILE A 189 1.27 -9.05 2.65
CA ILE A 189 0.50 -9.24 3.87
C ILE A 189 -0.56 -8.15 4.01
N TRP A 190 -1.71 -8.50 4.61
CA TRP A 190 -2.68 -7.51 5.07
C TRP A 190 -2.30 -7.03 6.46
N ARG A 191 -2.06 -5.73 6.60
CA ARG A 191 -1.73 -5.13 7.90
C ARG A 191 -2.26 -3.70 8.04
N ASP A 192 -2.43 -3.30 9.29
CA ASP A 192 -2.77 -1.93 9.65
C ASP A 192 -1.57 -0.98 9.36
N PRO A 193 -1.82 0.30 9.03
CA PRO A 193 -0.78 1.32 8.95
C PRO A 193 0.04 1.41 10.24
N GLY A 194 1.32 1.82 10.15
CA GLY A 194 2.20 1.97 11.31
C GLY A 194 2.70 0.67 11.96
N THR A 195 2.09 -0.49 11.68
CA THR A 195 2.46 -1.75 12.36
C THR A 195 3.64 -2.51 11.73
N ARG A 196 4.49 -1.83 10.94
CA ARG A 196 5.49 -2.47 10.06
C ARG A 196 6.41 -3.47 10.78
N TYR A 197 6.88 -3.15 11.97
CA TYR A 197 7.85 -3.95 12.74
C TYR A 197 7.22 -4.79 13.86
N ARG A 198 5.89 -4.93 13.89
CA ARG A 198 5.26 -5.88 14.83
C ARG A 198 5.60 -7.30 14.39
N ALA A 199 5.94 -8.17 15.35
CA ALA A 199 6.33 -9.57 15.09
C ALA A 199 5.41 -10.30 14.08
N PRO A 200 4.06 -10.19 14.14
CA PRO A 200 3.18 -10.88 13.19
C PRO A 200 3.26 -10.39 11.74
N ASN A 201 3.93 -9.26 11.48
CA ASN A 201 4.12 -8.65 10.16
C ASN A 201 5.54 -8.86 9.60
N ILE A 202 6.39 -9.55 10.35
CA ILE A 202 7.75 -9.90 9.97
C ILE A 202 7.71 -11.32 9.40
N VAL A 203 8.40 -11.52 8.28
CA VAL A 203 8.65 -12.84 7.73
C VAL A 203 10.08 -13.22 8.10
N GLU A 204 10.20 -14.28 8.89
CA GLU A 204 11.48 -14.87 9.20
C GLU A 204 12.03 -15.57 7.96
N ARG A 205 13.30 -15.31 7.65
CA ARG A 205 14.03 -16.08 6.64
C ARG A 205 15.40 -16.45 7.17
N ASP A 206 15.67 -17.74 7.15
CA ASP A 206 17.03 -18.25 7.18
C ASP A 206 17.60 -18.19 5.76
N HIS A 207 18.71 -17.49 5.62
CA HIS A 207 19.33 -17.16 4.35
C HIS A 207 20.13 -18.32 3.74
N TYR A 208 19.60 -19.55 3.73
CA TYR A 208 20.32 -20.68 3.14
C TYR A 208 19.35 -21.69 2.53
N ARG A 209 18.99 -21.50 1.26
CA ARG A 209 18.42 -22.57 0.42
C ARG A 209 19.31 -22.80 -0.79
N ASP A 210 19.34 -24.06 -1.22
CA ASP A 210 20.26 -24.65 -2.19
C ASP A 210 20.42 -23.89 -3.50
N GLY A 211 21.65 -23.93 -4.03
CA GLY A 211 22.00 -23.44 -5.36
C GLY A 211 22.35 -21.95 -5.40
N GLY A 212 23.65 -21.65 -5.49
CA GLY A 212 24.18 -20.30 -5.65
C GLY A 212 25.70 -20.26 -5.52
N LEU A 213 26.31 -19.25 -6.13
CA LEU A 213 27.75 -18.99 -6.05
C LEU A 213 28.09 -18.44 -4.66
N LEU A 214 28.93 -19.14 -3.92
CA LEU A 214 29.41 -18.68 -2.63
C LEU A 214 30.70 -17.89 -2.83
N VAL A 215 30.73 -16.68 -2.30
CA VAL A 215 31.89 -15.80 -2.36
C VAL A 215 32.27 -15.33 -0.96
N TRP A 216 33.53 -14.98 -0.80
CA TRP A 216 34.07 -14.37 0.41
C TRP A 216 34.78 -13.07 0.06
N ALA A 217 34.63 -12.05 0.91
CA ALA A 217 35.33 -10.78 0.76
C ALA A 217 35.75 -10.21 2.12
N GLY A 218 36.84 -9.45 2.10
CA GLY A 218 37.26 -8.60 3.20
C GLY A 218 37.28 -7.13 2.79
N ILE A 219 36.75 -6.24 3.62
CA ILE A 219 36.73 -4.78 3.39
C ILE A 219 37.15 -4.06 4.67
N ALA A 220 38.05 -3.10 4.54
CA ALA A 220 38.42 -2.14 5.57
C ALA A 220 38.23 -0.71 5.03
N THR A 221 38.46 0.30 5.88
CA THR A 221 38.14 1.70 5.57
C THR A 221 38.75 2.20 4.26
N ASN A 222 40.00 1.83 3.95
CA ASN A 222 40.73 2.33 2.78
C ASN A 222 41.21 1.21 1.83
N CYS A 223 40.88 -0.05 2.10
CA CYS A 223 41.36 -1.18 1.31
C CYS A 223 40.36 -2.34 1.31
N ARG A 224 40.52 -3.25 0.36
CA ARG A 224 39.73 -4.47 0.25
C ARG A 224 40.60 -5.63 -0.17
N ILE A 225 40.18 -6.83 0.22
CA ILE A 225 40.71 -8.08 -0.31
C ILE A 225 39.93 -8.39 -1.59
N ASP A 226 40.62 -8.95 -2.58
CA ASP A 226 39.95 -9.41 -3.79
C ASP A 226 38.90 -10.48 -3.48
N LEU A 227 37.83 -10.45 -4.28
CA LEU A 227 36.68 -11.34 -4.08
C LEU A 227 37.12 -12.78 -4.33
N TYR A 228 37.01 -13.63 -3.31
CA TYR A 228 37.28 -15.05 -3.44
C TYR A 228 35.99 -15.80 -3.78
N VAL A 229 36.04 -16.64 -4.81
CA VAL A 229 34.90 -17.44 -5.25
C VAL A 229 35.17 -18.90 -4.91
N PHE A 230 34.32 -19.50 -4.06
CA PHE A 230 34.46 -20.92 -3.75
C PHE A 230 34.02 -21.77 -4.94
N ALA A 231 34.91 -22.66 -5.38
CA ALA A 231 34.60 -23.67 -6.37
C ALA A 231 33.70 -24.76 -5.74
N GLY A 232 32.39 -24.50 -5.68
CA GLY A 232 31.35 -25.43 -5.23
C GLY A 232 31.49 -25.91 -3.77
N GLY A 233 30.51 -26.70 -3.30
CA GLY A 233 30.53 -27.32 -1.97
C GLY A 233 30.23 -26.38 -0.79
N SER A 234 30.32 -26.92 0.43
CA SER A 234 30.25 -26.16 1.67
C SER A 234 31.63 -25.64 2.10
N VAL A 235 31.64 -24.61 2.94
CA VAL A 235 32.87 -24.08 3.56
C VAL A 235 33.01 -24.74 4.92
N SER A 236 33.95 -25.69 5.03
CA SER A 236 34.33 -26.27 6.31
C SER A 236 35.37 -25.39 7.00
N ALA A 237 35.58 -25.58 8.30
CA ALA A 237 36.60 -24.85 9.04
C ALA A 237 38.02 -25.07 8.46
N VAL A 238 38.34 -26.29 8.03
CA VAL A 238 39.62 -26.63 7.39
C VAL A 238 39.78 -25.86 6.08
N ARG A 239 38.73 -25.88 5.25
CA ARG A 239 38.72 -25.16 3.97
C ARG A 239 38.86 -23.65 4.17
N TYR A 240 38.13 -23.08 5.12
CA TYR A 240 38.24 -21.66 5.45
C TYR A 240 39.65 -21.29 5.91
N ARG A 241 40.26 -22.14 6.75
CA ARG A 241 41.63 -21.93 7.22
C ARG A 241 42.63 -21.93 6.05
N ASP A 242 42.54 -22.93 5.18
CA ASP A 242 43.56 -23.20 4.15
C ASP A 242 43.37 -22.35 2.88
N GLU A 243 42.12 -21.99 2.52
CA GLU A 243 41.81 -21.18 1.34
C GLU A 243 41.65 -19.67 1.65
N ILE A 244 41.25 -19.30 2.88
CA ILE A 244 40.97 -17.89 3.24
C ILE A 244 41.96 -17.35 4.26
N LEU A 245 42.05 -17.96 5.45
CA LEU A 245 42.80 -17.36 6.56
C LEU A 245 44.30 -17.29 6.29
N HIS A 246 44.92 -18.40 5.89
CA HIS A 246 46.35 -18.46 5.65
C HIS A 246 46.80 -17.71 4.39
N PRO A 247 46.21 -17.93 3.21
CA PRO A 247 46.73 -17.35 1.98
C PRO A 247 46.26 -15.91 1.72
N LEU A 248 45.07 -15.52 2.18
CA LEU A 248 44.49 -14.21 1.86
C LEU A 248 44.51 -13.26 3.07
N LEU A 249 43.91 -13.69 4.19
CA LEU A 249 43.67 -12.78 5.31
C LEU A 249 44.95 -12.41 6.07
N ARG A 250 45.79 -13.39 6.42
CA ARG A 250 47.03 -13.15 7.17
C ARG A 250 48.00 -12.22 6.45
N PRO A 251 48.35 -12.42 5.17
CA PRO A 251 49.24 -11.51 4.45
C PRO A 251 48.65 -10.10 4.36
N PHE A 252 47.34 -9.98 4.15
CA PHE A 252 46.66 -8.70 4.06
C PHE A 252 46.71 -7.90 5.37
N ILE A 253 46.45 -8.55 6.52
CA ILE A 253 46.56 -7.90 7.83
C ILE A 253 48.01 -7.47 8.10
N ALA A 254 48.99 -8.29 7.73
CA ALA A 254 50.42 -7.95 7.88
C ALA A 254 50.86 -6.78 6.99
N ALA A 255 50.22 -6.60 5.83
CA ALA A 255 50.43 -5.42 4.97
C ALA A 255 49.73 -4.18 5.56
N MET A 256 48.47 -4.31 5.96
CA MET A 256 47.69 -3.23 6.56
C MET A 256 48.34 -2.66 7.83
N GLY A 257 48.93 -3.52 8.67
CA GLY A 257 49.63 -3.08 9.87
C GLY A 257 50.88 -2.23 9.57
N ARG A 258 51.55 -2.45 8.43
CA ARG A 258 52.76 -1.68 8.07
C ARG A 258 52.44 -0.27 7.55
N ASP A 259 51.28 -0.08 6.92
CA ASP A 259 50.85 1.24 6.45
C ASP A 259 50.37 2.18 7.58
N ILE A 260 50.02 1.64 8.75
CA ILE A 260 49.50 2.43 9.88
C ILE A 260 50.60 2.78 10.91
N TYR A 261 51.67 1.97 11.03
CA TYR A 261 52.80 2.23 11.93
C TYR A 261 54.08 2.71 11.20
N GLY A 262 54.01 2.94 9.89
CA GLY A 262 55.10 3.46 9.07
C GLY A 262 55.07 4.99 8.97
N ARG A 263 55.24 5.70 10.09
CA ARG A 263 55.75 7.08 10.09
C ARG A 263 56.54 7.35 11.36
#